data_AF-A0A951FAG0-F1
#
_entry.id   AF-A0A951FAG0-F1
#
_cell.length_a   1.000
_cell.length_b   1.000
_cell.length_c   1.000
_cell.angle_alpha   90.00
_cell.angle_beta   90.00
_cell.angle_gamma   90.00
#
_symmetry.space_group_name_H-M   'P 1'
#
loop_
_entity.id
_entity.type
_entity.pdbx_description
1 polymer ?
#
loop_
_entity_poly.entity_id
_entity_poly.type
_entity_poly.pdbx_seq_one_letter_code
_entity_poly.pdbx_strand_id
1 'polypeptide(L)'
;MTRIIVHDTIAQFQPLFTSRERPKALFSLAEQIFSPQGFMSRLNHELTDRRRNGFDVMSAAQHDGYEALMGQQGWGLFNPSRSRDASDWEFAQYEQAAILQQIEHATRECVQKLELTEAQAAHLPQLQCFLVPADPANRTFMALNHGLSGFGGAPGYLLLRVWPSPGNLARIPAVLARL
;
A
#
# COMPACT_ATOMS: atom_id res chain seq x y z
N MET A 1 -11.01 16.17 -15.88
CA MET A 1 -11.30 14.94 -15.11
C MET A 1 -10.01 14.47 -14.46
N THR A 2 -9.96 14.30 -13.13
CA THR A 2 -8.73 13.91 -12.42
C THR A 2 -8.29 12.51 -12.85
N ARG A 3 -7.02 12.37 -13.24
CA ARG A 3 -6.46 11.08 -13.65
C ARG A 3 -6.15 10.26 -12.39
N ILE A 4 -6.81 9.11 -12.27
CA ILE A 4 -6.58 8.13 -11.20
C ILE A 4 -5.84 6.94 -11.82
N ILE A 5 -4.71 6.56 -11.22
CA ILE A 5 -3.94 5.39 -11.58
C ILE A 5 -3.88 4.49 -10.35
N VAL A 6 -4.43 3.28 -10.47
CA VAL A 6 -4.22 2.22 -9.49
C VAL A 6 -3.12 1.31 -10.03
N HIS A 7 -2.02 1.21 -9.29
CA HIS A 7 -0.90 0.37 -9.69
C HIS A 7 -1.20 -1.09 -9.40
N ASP A 8 -0.85 -1.98 -10.33
CA ASP A 8 -0.90 -3.42 -10.09
C ASP A 8 0.26 -3.84 -9.19
N THR A 9 0.10 -3.53 -7.91
CA THR A 9 1.04 -3.90 -6.85
C THR A 9 0.90 -5.37 -6.47
N ILE A 10 -0.24 -6.00 -6.76
CA ILE A 10 -0.45 -7.43 -6.53
C ILE A 10 0.53 -8.24 -7.38
N ALA A 11 0.56 -8.01 -8.69
CA ALA A 11 1.47 -8.73 -9.59
C ALA A 11 2.96 -8.52 -9.23
N GLN A 12 3.28 -7.36 -8.64
CA GLN A 12 4.64 -7.04 -8.23
C GLN A 12 5.04 -7.73 -6.91
N PHE A 13 4.14 -7.74 -5.92
CA PHE A 13 4.45 -8.25 -4.59
C PHE A 13 4.19 -9.74 -4.44
N GLN A 14 3.17 -10.29 -5.11
CA GLN A 14 2.77 -11.69 -4.94
C GLN A 14 3.93 -12.67 -5.11
N PRO A 15 4.74 -12.63 -6.20
CA PRO A 15 5.84 -13.57 -6.38
C PRO A 15 6.85 -13.53 -5.22
N LEU A 16 7.04 -12.36 -4.63
CA LEU A 16 7.97 -12.15 -3.53
C LEU A 16 7.43 -12.70 -2.22
N PHE A 17 6.15 -12.44 -1.91
CA PHE A 17 5.54 -12.76 -0.62
C PHE A 17 4.95 -14.18 -0.55
N THR A 18 4.82 -14.89 -1.66
CA THR A 18 4.41 -16.31 -1.69
C THR A 18 5.53 -17.30 -1.98
N SER A 19 6.71 -16.82 -2.44
CA SER A 19 7.85 -17.67 -2.78
C SER A 19 8.31 -18.58 -1.63
N ARG A 20 8.54 -19.85 -1.95
CA ARG A 20 9.13 -20.85 -1.05
C ARG A 20 10.60 -21.15 -1.41
N GLU A 21 11.19 -20.30 -2.25
CA GLU A 21 12.57 -20.41 -2.69
C GLU A 21 13.57 -20.20 -1.54
N ARG A 22 14.80 -20.65 -1.76
CA ARG A 22 15.89 -20.41 -0.82
C ARG A 22 16.15 -18.90 -0.67
N PRO A 23 16.61 -18.42 0.51
CA PRO A 23 16.81 -17.00 0.78
C PRO A 23 17.58 -16.24 -0.30
N LYS A 24 18.62 -16.86 -0.89
CA LYS A 24 19.42 -16.24 -1.96
C LYS A 24 18.58 -15.85 -3.19
N ALA A 25 17.67 -16.71 -3.64
CA ALA A 25 16.80 -16.41 -4.77
C ALA A 25 15.73 -15.36 -4.41
N LEU A 26 15.23 -15.41 -3.17
CA LEU A 26 14.32 -14.40 -2.63
C LEU A 26 14.97 -13.01 -2.58
N PHE A 27 16.26 -12.92 -2.19
CA PHE A 27 17.00 -11.67 -2.20
C PHE A 27 17.09 -11.05 -3.61
N SER A 28 17.39 -11.85 -4.63
CA SER A 28 17.44 -11.35 -6.01
C SER A 28 16.10 -10.82 -6.51
N LEU A 29 14.99 -11.44 -6.08
CA LEU A 29 13.65 -10.93 -6.38
C LEU A 29 13.33 -9.67 -5.59
N ALA A 30 13.72 -9.62 -4.31
CA ALA A 30 13.56 -8.47 -3.44
C ALA A 30 14.35 -7.25 -3.96
N GLU A 31 15.54 -7.45 -4.54
CA GLU A 31 16.34 -6.37 -5.13
C GLU A 31 15.58 -5.66 -6.26
N GLN A 32 14.79 -6.34 -7.07
CA GLN A 32 14.01 -5.69 -8.14
C GLN A 32 12.94 -4.72 -7.58
N ILE A 33 12.48 -4.97 -6.37
CA ILE A 33 11.43 -4.20 -5.70
C ILE A 33 12.04 -3.11 -4.80
N PHE A 34 13.07 -3.44 -4.03
CA PHE A 34 13.64 -2.59 -2.98
C PHE A 34 14.99 -1.94 -3.31
N SER A 35 15.62 -2.25 -4.45
CA SER A 35 16.86 -1.57 -4.86
C SER A 35 16.64 -0.07 -5.06
N PRO A 36 17.73 0.73 -5.09
CA PRO A 36 17.65 2.17 -5.35
C PRO A 36 16.96 2.54 -6.68
N GLN A 37 16.89 1.64 -7.65
CA GLN A 37 16.13 1.82 -8.89
C GLN A 37 14.84 0.99 -8.92
N GLY A 38 14.57 0.20 -7.89
CA GLY A 38 13.41 -0.68 -7.77
C GLY A 38 12.10 0.07 -7.59
N PHE A 39 10.99 -0.66 -7.68
CA PHE A 39 9.64 -0.11 -7.57
C PHE A 39 9.44 0.77 -6.33
N MET A 40 9.90 0.30 -5.18
CA MET A 40 9.74 1.00 -3.90
C MET A 40 10.60 2.25 -3.80
N SER A 41 11.79 2.26 -4.41
CA SER A 41 12.63 3.47 -4.44
C SER A 41 12.04 4.55 -5.34
N ARG A 42 11.40 4.17 -6.47
CA ARG A 42 10.66 5.13 -7.31
C ARG A 42 9.47 5.72 -6.56
N LEU A 43 8.71 4.87 -5.87
CA LEU A 43 7.62 5.29 -4.98
C LEU A 43 8.13 6.18 -3.85
N ASN A 44 9.30 5.88 -3.28
CA ASN A 44 9.90 6.65 -2.19
C ASN A 44 10.45 8.00 -2.65
N HIS A 45 11.13 8.07 -3.79
CA HIS A 45 11.62 9.33 -4.36
C HIS A 45 10.46 10.30 -4.65
N GLU A 46 9.36 9.78 -5.20
CA GLU A 46 8.14 10.56 -5.45
C GLU A 46 7.47 11.08 -4.16
N LEU A 47 7.66 10.39 -3.03
CA LEU A 47 7.06 10.72 -1.74
C LEU A 47 7.98 11.56 -0.82
N THR A 48 9.30 11.43 -0.95
CA THR A 48 10.30 12.12 -0.12
C THR A 48 10.69 13.50 -0.64
N ASP A 49 10.60 13.76 -1.95
CA ASP A 49 10.92 15.08 -2.55
C ASP A 49 10.04 16.23 -2.04
N ARG A 50 9.01 15.95 -1.23
CA ARG A 50 8.12 16.96 -0.62
C ARG A 50 8.19 17.07 0.90
N ARG A 51 9.07 16.33 1.58
CA ARG A 51 9.25 16.43 3.05
C ARG A 51 10.64 16.95 3.41
N ARG A 52 10.71 18.25 3.74
CA ARG A 52 11.82 18.81 4.52
C ARG A 52 11.92 18.07 5.86
N ASN A 53 13.13 17.60 6.17
CA ASN A 53 13.66 17.22 7.49
C ASN A 53 13.18 15.89 8.10
N GLY A 54 13.82 14.79 7.69
CA GLY A 54 14.73 14.02 8.55
C GLY A 54 14.31 13.67 9.99
N PHE A 55 13.04 13.36 10.25
CA PHE A 55 12.59 12.89 11.56
C PHE A 55 12.31 11.38 11.57
N ASP A 56 13.39 10.66 11.89
CA ASP A 56 13.49 9.47 12.75
C ASP A 56 12.81 8.16 12.31
N VAL A 57 13.52 7.45 11.45
CA VAL A 57 13.27 6.07 10.94
C VAL A 57 12.93 5.06 12.07
N MET A 58 13.42 5.29 13.29
CA MET A 58 13.12 4.44 14.46
C MET A 58 11.82 4.83 15.19
N SER A 59 11.47 6.12 15.24
CA SER A 59 10.20 6.60 15.80
C SER A 59 9.03 6.30 14.86
N ALA A 60 9.28 6.32 13.56
CA ALA A 60 8.32 5.92 12.54
C ALA A 60 7.99 4.42 12.58
N ALA A 61 8.91 3.54 12.98
CA ALA A 61 8.56 2.12 13.18
C ALA A 61 7.54 1.90 14.33
N GLN A 62 7.45 2.83 15.28
CA GLN A 62 6.51 2.81 16.41
C GLN A 62 5.19 3.54 16.13
N HIS A 63 5.14 4.40 15.12
CA HIS A 63 3.94 5.14 14.70
C HIS A 63 3.60 4.75 13.26
N ASP A 64 2.43 4.14 12.99
CA ASP A 64 1.96 3.70 11.65
C ASP A 64 2.00 4.81 10.57
N GLY A 65 3.19 5.11 10.08
CA GLY A 65 3.50 6.13 9.09
C GLY A 65 4.14 5.51 7.85
N TYR A 66 4.39 6.34 6.86
CA TYR A 66 4.96 5.95 5.57
C TYR A 66 6.25 5.12 5.70
N GLU A 67 7.21 5.59 6.49
CA GLU A 67 8.48 4.88 6.71
C GLU A 67 8.31 3.57 7.50
N ALA A 68 7.32 3.48 8.39
CA ALA A 68 6.95 2.25 9.08
C ALA A 68 6.46 1.19 8.09
N LEU A 69 5.63 1.63 7.15
CA LEU A 69 5.02 0.77 6.15
C LEU A 69 6.06 0.35 5.11
N MET A 70 6.93 1.25 4.65
CA MET A 70 8.07 0.91 3.78
C MET A 70 9.07 -0.01 4.48
N GLY A 71 9.41 0.30 5.72
CA GLY A 71 10.28 -0.51 6.58
C GLY A 71 9.69 -1.90 6.82
N GLN A 72 8.37 -2.02 7.00
CA GLN A 72 7.69 -3.31 7.12
C GLN A 72 7.57 -4.06 5.79
N GLN A 73 7.55 -3.41 4.62
CA GLN A 73 7.61 -4.16 3.36
C GLN A 73 9.02 -4.75 3.15
N GLY A 74 10.08 -3.98 3.45
CA GLY A 74 11.47 -4.45 3.37
C GLY A 74 11.83 -5.49 4.44
N TRP A 75 11.55 -5.21 5.72
CA TRP A 75 11.85 -6.10 6.86
C TRP A 75 10.79 -7.17 7.10
N GLY A 76 9.52 -6.89 6.79
CA GLY A 76 8.42 -7.85 6.96
C GLY A 76 8.42 -8.97 5.93
N LEU A 77 9.11 -8.79 4.80
CA LEU A 77 9.47 -9.90 3.91
C LEU A 77 10.30 -10.97 4.64
N PHE A 78 11.21 -10.54 5.51
CA PHE A 78 12.08 -11.42 6.29
C PHE A 78 11.61 -11.61 7.73
N ASN A 79 10.39 -11.16 8.07
CA ASN A 79 9.81 -11.44 9.38
C ASN A 79 9.60 -12.95 9.48
N PRO A 80 10.33 -13.66 10.37
CA PRO A 80 10.22 -15.12 10.47
C PRO A 80 8.84 -15.56 10.96
N SER A 81 8.05 -14.64 11.52
CA SER A 81 6.68 -14.91 11.97
C SER A 81 5.64 -14.71 10.85
N ARG A 82 6.01 -14.16 9.69
CA ARG A 82 5.09 -14.03 8.56
C ARG A 82 4.82 -15.42 7.98
N SER A 83 3.54 -15.77 7.87
CA SER A 83 3.13 -17.03 7.26
C SER A 83 3.03 -16.90 5.74
N ARG A 84 3.69 -17.81 5.01
CA ARG A 84 3.57 -17.93 3.55
C ARG A 84 2.17 -18.36 3.14
N ASP A 85 1.58 -19.31 3.86
CA ASP A 85 0.20 -19.76 3.59
C ASP A 85 -0.82 -18.64 3.82
N ALA A 86 -0.56 -17.78 4.82
CA ALA A 86 -1.39 -16.59 5.03
C ALA A 86 -1.21 -15.54 3.90
N SER A 87 0.01 -15.42 3.35
CA SER A 87 0.26 -14.55 2.19
C SER A 87 -0.41 -15.13 0.93
N ASP A 88 -0.33 -16.44 0.69
CA ASP A 88 -1.05 -17.11 -0.40
C ASP A 88 -2.56 -16.86 -0.31
N TRP A 89 -3.13 -17.05 0.88
CA TRP A 89 -4.54 -16.77 1.13
C TRP A 89 -4.87 -15.30 0.88
N GLU A 90 -4.05 -14.37 1.38
CA GLU A 90 -4.24 -12.93 1.19
C GLU A 90 -4.32 -12.54 -0.29
N PHE A 91 -3.35 -12.96 -1.11
CA PHE A 91 -3.36 -12.63 -2.54
C PHE A 91 -4.52 -13.29 -3.28
N ALA A 92 -4.89 -14.52 -2.93
CA ALA A 92 -6.07 -15.16 -3.49
C ALA A 92 -7.35 -14.38 -3.15
N GLN A 93 -7.48 -13.85 -1.94
CA GLN A 93 -8.61 -13.01 -1.56
C GLN A 93 -8.61 -11.66 -2.30
N TYR A 94 -7.44 -11.05 -2.52
CA TYR A 94 -7.35 -9.82 -3.32
C TYR A 94 -7.84 -10.01 -4.75
N GLU A 95 -7.44 -11.12 -5.38
CA GLU A 95 -7.87 -11.48 -6.73
C GLU A 95 -9.38 -11.77 -6.76
N GLN A 96 -9.88 -12.62 -5.87
CA GLN A 96 -11.31 -12.95 -5.76
C GLN A 96 -12.19 -11.71 -5.54
N ALA A 97 -11.71 -10.77 -4.73
CA ALA A 97 -12.41 -9.53 -4.46
C ALA A 97 -12.26 -8.48 -5.57
N ALA A 98 -11.39 -8.68 -6.56
CA ALA A 98 -11.01 -7.65 -7.52
C ALA A 98 -10.64 -6.33 -6.81
N ILE A 99 -9.80 -6.43 -5.75
CA ILE A 99 -9.60 -5.33 -4.80
C ILE A 99 -9.04 -4.05 -5.45
N LEU A 100 -8.20 -4.18 -6.48
CA LEU A 100 -7.65 -3.01 -7.18
C LEU A 100 -8.76 -2.25 -7.93
N GLN A 101 -9.70 -2.96 -8.54
CA GLN A 101 -10.89 -2.38 -9.16
C GLN A 101 -11.81 -1.74 -8.11
N GLN A 102 -11.96 -2.34 -6.94
CA GLN A 102 -12.72 -1.73 -5.84
C GLN A 102 -12.08 -0.41 -5.38
N ILE A 103 -10.75 -0.38 -5.23
CA ILE A 103 -10.00 0.83 -4.87
C ILE A 103 -10.18 1.90 -5.95
N GLU A 104 -10.05 1.54 -7.23
CA GLU A 104 -10.25 2.47 -8.33
C GLU A 104 -11.66 3.08 -8.30
N HIS A 105 -12.68 2.22 -8.19
CA HIS A 105 -14.07 2.62 -8.19
C HIS A 105 -14.38 3.54 -7.01
N ALA A 106 -14.01 3.14 -5.78
CA ALA A 106 -14.23 3.93 -4.59
C ALA A 106 -13.48 5.28 -4.64
N THR A 107 -12.27 5.32 -5.19
CA THR A 107 -11.52 6.58 -5.37
C THR A 107 -12.22 7.49 -6.37
N ARG A 108 -12.72 6.94 -7.49
CA ARG A 108 -13.50 7.70 -8.48
C ARG A 108 -14.77 8.27 -7.87
N GLU A 109 -15.51 7.49 -7.10
CA GLU A 109 -16.70 7.95 -6.39
C GLU A 109 -16.39 9.08 -5.40
N CYS A 110 -15.28 8.98 -4.65
CA CYS A 110 -14.86 10.05 -3.74
C CYS A 110 -14.59 11.35 -4.51
N VAL A 111 -13.84 11.29 -5.63
CA VAL A 111 -13.57 12.47 -6.46
C VAL A 111 -14.86 13.06 -7.05
N GLN A 112 -15.81 12.22 -7.48
CA GLN A 112 -17.10 12.68 -8.00
C GLN A 112 -17.92 13.41 -6.94
N LYS A 113 -17.91 12.94 -5.68
CA LYS A 113 -18.62 13.57 -4.55
C LYS A 113 -18.05 14.92 -4.12
N LEU A 114 -16.84 15.29 -4.58
CA LEU A 114 -16.28 16.62 -4.33
C LEU A 114 -16.96 17.71 -5.16
N GLU A 115 -17.81 17.36 -6.14
CA GLU A 115 -18.58 18.28 -6.98
C GLU A 115 -17.72 19.42 -7.59
N LEU A 116 -16.48 19.09 -7.95
CA LEU A 116 -15.52 20.06 -8.47
C LEU A 116 -15.93 20.53 -9.86
N THR A 117 -15.84 21.84 -10.08
CA THR A 117 -15.88 22.40 -11.43
C THR A 117 -14.73 21.88 -12.28
N GLU A 118 -14.85 21.92 -13.61
CA GLU A 118 -13.77 21.51 -14.51
C GLU A 118 -12.45 22.26 -14.22
N ALA A 119 -12.55 23.56 -13.92
CA ALA A 119 -11.41 24.39 -13.55
C ALA A 119 -10.74 23.88 -12.25
N GLN A 120 -11.51 23.54 -11.22
CA GLN A 120 -10.96 22.99 -9.98
C GLN A 120 -10.35 21.59 -10.19
N ALA A 121 -11.03 20.74 -10.96
CA ALA A 121 -10.55 19.40 -11.27
C ALA A 121 -9.24 19.40 -12.08
N ALA A 122 -9.00 20.43 -12.90
CA ALA A 122 -7.77 20.59 -13.67
C ALA A 122 -6.53 20.86 -12.79
N HIS A 123 -6.72 21.38 -11.57
CA HIS A 123 -5.63 21.64 -10.63
C HIS A 123 -5.36 20.46 -9.68
N LEU A 124 -6.21 19.43 -9.70
CA LEU A 124 -5.95 18.25 -8.88
C LEU A 124 -4.74 17.49 -9.41
N PRO A 125 -3.82 17.06 -8.53
CA PRO A 125 -2.76 16.17 -8.94
C PRO A 125 -3.35 14.87 -9.48
N GLN A 126 -2.63 14.24 -10.39
CA GLN A 126 -2.88 12.85 -10.71
C GLN A 126 -2.80 12.02 -9.42
N LEU A 127 -3.82 11.21 -9.17
CA LEU A 127 -3.86 10.31 -8.01
C LEU A 127 -3.22 8.98 -8.38
N GLN A 128 -2.22 8.58 -7.62
CA GLN A 128 -1.53 7.30 -7.71
C GLN A 128 -1.87 6.46 -6.49
N CYS A 129 -2.51 5.31 -6.70
CA CYS A 129 -2.98 4.43 -5.63
C CYS A 129 -2.16 3.14 -5.59
N PHE A 130 -1.75 2.74 -4.39
CA PHE A 130 -0.91 1.57 -4.16
C PHE A 130 -1.51 0.69 -3.08
N LEU A 131 -1.62 -0.61 -3.33
CA LEU A 131 -1.98 -1.60 -2.30
C LEU A 131 -0.72 -2.36 -1.88
N VAL A 132 -0.32 -2.23 -0.62
CA VAL A 132 0.78 -3.05 -0.08
C VAL A 132 0.24 -4.29 0.65
N PRO A 133 0.96 -5.41 0.64
CA PRO A 133 0.61 -6.59 1.41
C PRO A 133 0.52 -6.29 2.90
N ALA A 134 -0.53 -6.79 3.52
CA ALA A 134 -0.68 -6.91 4.96
C ALA A 134 0.25 -8.01 5.52
N ASP A 135 0.49 -7.96 6.82
CA ASP A 135 1.12 -9.05 7.56
C ASP A 135 0.22 -9.36 8.77
N PRO A 136 -0.46 -10.52 8.82
CA PRO A 136 -1.30 -10.88 9.95
C PRO A 136 -0.47 -11.11 11.23
N ALA A 137 0.85 -11.30 11.13
CA ALA A 137 1.75 -11.33 12.29
C ALA A 137 2.03 -9.94 12.87
N ASN A 138 1.72 -8.86 12.13
CA ASN A 138 1.82 -7.49 12.65
C ASN A 138 0.68 -7.20 13.62
N ARG A 139 0.93 -7.45 14.91
CA ARG A 139 -0.07 -7.27 15.97
C ARG A 139 -0.61 -5.85 16.06
N THR A 140 0.23 -4.84 15.88
CA THR A 140 -0.19 -3.43 15.93
C THR A 140 -1.20 -3.14 14.82
N PHE A 141 -0.90 -3.54 13.59
CA PHE A 141 -1.81 -3.38 12.46
C PHE A 141 -3.13 -4.13 12.67
N MET A 142 -3.05 -5.39 13.12
CA MET A 142 -4.23 -6.24 13.28
C MET A 142 -5.10 -5.80 14.47
N ALA A 143 -4.50 -5.37 15.58
CA ALA A 143 -5.23 -5.02 16.80
C ALA A 143 -5.72 -3.56 16.80
N LEU A 144 -4.88 -2.61 16.39
CA LEU A 144 -5.20 -1.17 16.50
C LEU A 144 -5.91 -0.65 15.25
N ASN A 145 -5.49 -1.10 14.06
CA ASN A 145 -6.10 -0.68 12.80
C ASN A 145 -7.12 -1.70 12.27
N HIS A 146 -7.39 -2.76 13.03
CA HIS A 146 -8.29 -3.85 12.64
C HIS A 146 -7.97 -4.42 11.24
N GLY A 147 -6.68 -4.47 10.89
CA GLY A 147 -6.23 -4.98 9.59
C GLY A 147 -6.58 -4.07 8.40
N LEU A 148 -6.83 -2.77 8.58
CA LEU A 148 -7.05 -1.84 7.48
C LEU A 148 -6.44 -0.47 7.79
N SER A 149 -5.51 0.00 6.97
CA SER A 149 -4.92 1.32 7.10
C SER A 149 -4.67 1.96 5.75
N GLY A 150 -4.66 3.29 5.71
CA GLY A 150 -4.40 4.07 4.51
C GLY A 150 -3.61 5.34 4.81
N PHE A 151 -2.86 5.82 3.83
CA PHE A 151 -2.02 7.00 3.92
C PHE A 151 -2.20 7.87 2.67
N GLY A 152 -2.56 9.14 2.88
CA GLY A 152 -2.71 10.19 1.85
C GLY A 152 -1.86 11.43 2.12
N GLY A 153 -0.81 11.31 2.96
CA GLY A 153 -0.05 12.45 3.46
C GLY A 153 0.89 13.13 2.47
N ALA A 154 0.91 12.69 1.21
CA ALA A 154 1.66 13.27 0.11
C ALA A 154 0.71 13.57 -1.06
N PRO A 155 0.64 14.83 -1.54
CA PRO A 155 -0.33 15.19 -2.57
C PRO A 155 -0.15 14.36 -3.86
N GLY A 156 -1.23 13.71 -4.30
CA GLY A 156 -1.22 12.84 -5.48
C GLY A 156 -0.99 11.36 -5.18
N TYR A 157 -0.78 10.96 -3.92
CA TYR A 157 -0.43 9.58 -3.57
C TYR A 157 -1.33 9.02 -2.48
N LEU A 158 -1.91 7.86 -2.75
CA LEU A 158 -2.70 7.08 -1.82
C LEU A 158 -2.06 5.71 -1.66
N LEU A 159 -1.79 5.33 -0.42
CA LEU A 159 -1.26 4.01 -0.10
C LEU A 159 -2.22 3.31 0.85
N LEU A 160 -2.59 2.06 0.55
CA LEU A 160 -3.46 1.22 1.35
C LEU A 160 -2.75 -0.05 1.77
N ARG A 161 -3.08 -0.53 2.98
CA ARG A 161 -2.73 -1.86 3.48
C ARG A 161 -4.00 -2.52 4.02
N VAL A 162 -4.34 -3.68 3.50
CA VAL A 162 -5.65 -4.31 3.74
C VAL A 162 -5.48 -5.78 4.06
N TRP A 163 -5.78 -6.23 5.28
CA TRP A 163 -6.04 -7.65 5.50
C TRP A 163 -7.42 -7.98 4.90
N PRO A 164 -7.57 -8.89 3.92
CA PRO A 164 -8.76 -8.99 3.08
C PRO A 164 -9.90 -9.78 3.72
N SER A 165 -10.26 -9.44 4.96
CA SER A 165 -11.51 -9.93 5.57
C SER A 165 -12.72 -9.23 4.96
N PRO A 166 -13.92 -9.86 4.95
CA PRO A 166 -15.14 -9.22 4.42
C PRO A 166 -15.42 -7.84 5.04
N GLY A 167 -15.19 -7.70 6.35
CA GLY A 167 -15.35 -6.43 7.06
C GLY A 167 -14.32 -5.36 6.69
N ASN A 168 -13.12 -5.74 6.25
CA ASN A 168 -12.11 -4.78 5.78
C ASN A 168 -12.39 -4.34 4.36
N LEU A 169 -12.75 -5.28 3.49
CA LEU A 169 -13.12 -4.99 2.10
C LEU A 169 -14.30 -4.00 2.05
N ALA A 170 -15.35 -4.24 2.86
CA ALA A 170 -16.50 -3.35 2.95
C ALA A 170 -16.16 -1.92 3.46
N ARG A 171 -15.03 -1.76 4.16
CA ARG A 171 -14.59 -0.47 4.73
C ARG A 171 -13.62 0.31 3.82
N ILE A 172 -13.16 -0.26 2.71
CA ILE A 172 -12.25 0.42 1.77
C ILE A 172 -12.78 1.80 1.33
N PRO A 173 -14.06 1.96 0.92
CA PRO A 173 -14.55 3.27 0.49
C PRO A 173 -14.49 4.33 1.60
N ALA A 174 -14.83 3.94 2.83
CA ALA A 174 -14.80 4.84 3.99
C ALA A 174 -13.37 5.28 4.34
N VAL A 175 -12.39 4.38 4.21
CA VAL A 175 -10.99 4.73 4.43
C VAL A 175 -10.49 5.68 3.35
N LEU A 176 -10.77 5.40 2.08
CA LEU A 176 -10.37 6.26 0.96
C LEU A 176 -10.95 7.68 1.07
N ALA A 177 -12.21 7.81 1.47
CA ALA A 177 -12.84 9.12 1.66
C ALA A 177 -12.21 9.98 2.76
N ARG A 178 -11.42 9.37 3.67
CA ARG A 178 -10.71 10.05 4.75
C ARG A 178 -9.29 10.51 4.35
N LEU A 179 -8.71 9.92 3.30
CA LEU A 179 -7.34 10.20 2.87
C LEU A 179 -7.26 11.46 2.01
#